data_AF-A0A7V4QRL9-F1
#
_entry.id   AF-A0A7V4QRL9-F1
#
_cell.length_a   1.000
_cell.length_b   1.000
_cell.length_c   1.000
_cell.angle_alpha   90.00
_cell.angle_beta   90.00
_cell.angle_gamma   90.00
#
_symmetry.space_group_name_H-M   'P 1'
#
loop_
_entity.id
_entity.type
_entity.pdbx_description
1 polymer ?
#
loop_
_entity_poly.entity_id
_entity_poly.type
_entity_poly.pdbx_seq_one_letter_code
_entity_poly.pdbx_strand_id
1 'polypeptide(L)'
;MRLYKVISLFLVIKLLFSCATTKVPVWVKEFGQRSFSKDGIEGIGFAKFDKKNKASLVEARQAAYNEAIKNLAIKLKTEVKGVIQHKMEDKLSYVGKKYKQQAFDQVESLTNVMFETLLGRKYFEEYIDHKNSLYWVYVWTTKAELYKVIEEELQKQELQNTAVMKSAIQQIKNVDEFILSGDVMTALSLLSQIILQLKEIKGVYVVDKIDNISLLFDVQNKKNKLLSSFKINPLSQTNIETILGPQDRLELVVKCEINYDKKNVSVNSLPLKTKVVKGNAEIQDVAVTDSSGIAKFRVYNLFAKENIVEVAVDVDNLMQYIKDLDYFSNPKVVYHIIAKELKETKKFAIEVKTNNNKIIEFTKSQLVSSLKNQNFNIVDFNNADYIVFVTVDTEYIGNKITLPDGTQKSFAEIYSGNIFVEIKDMKTQSVQLSKSYVGLKGFGRTKKEAEENLIKKLVDTTVEFINSNF
;
A
#
# COMPACT_ATOMS: atom_id res chain seq x y z
N MET A 1 69.26 60.10 29.75
CA MET A 1 68.38 59.52 28.71
C MET A 1 67.49 58.34 29.16
N ARG A 2 67.65 57.76 30.36
CA ARG A 2 66.82 56.63 30.83
C ARG A 2 65.52 57.02 31.56
N LEU A 3 65.47 58.19 32.20
CA LEU A 3 64.28 58.62 32.97
C LEU A 3 63.08 59.00 32.08
N TYR A 4 63.34 59.61 30.92
CA TYR A 4 62.30 60.07 29.98
C TYR A 4 61.51 58.90 29.36
N LYS A 5 62.18 57.75 29.12
CA LYS A 5 61.52 56.53 28.61
C LYS A 5 60.60 55.89 29.66
N VAL A 6 60.95 55.95 30.94
CA VAL A 6 60.12 55.40 32.03
C VAL A 6 58.88 56.27 32.26
N ILE A 7 59.02 57.59 32.22
CA ILE A 7 57.90 58.53 32.36
C ILE A 7 56.96 58.46 31.15
N SER A 8 57.51 58.35 29.93
CA SER A 8 56.74 58.14 28.70
C SER A 8 55.95 56.82 28.74
N LEU A 9 56.56 55.73 29.22
CA LEU A 9 55.89 54.44 29.35
C LEU A 9 54.75 54.50 30.40
N PHE A 10 54.96 55.18 31.53
CA PHE A 10 53.91 55.38 32.54
C PHE A 10 52.74 56.24 32.04
N LEU A 11 53.02 57.26 31.22
CA LEU A 11 52.01 58.09 30.58
C LEU A 11 51.21 57.33 29.53
N VAL A 12 51.87 56.52 28.70
CA VAL A 12 51.23 55.64 27.71
C VAL A 12 50.39 54.57 28.42
N ILE A 13 50.86 53.97 29.51
CA ILE A 13 50.09 53.03 30.33
C ILE A 13 48.87 53.74 30.94
N LYS A 14 49.01 54.95 31.52
CA LYS A 14 47.86 55.69 32.03
C LYS A 14 46.85 56.09 30.95
N LEU A 15 47.30 56.45 29.75
CA LEU A 15 46.45 56.73 28.60
C LEU A 15 45.74 55.48 28.06
N LEU A 16 46.40 54.32 28.11
CA LEU A 16 45.81 53.03 27.72
C LEU A 16 44.81 52.50 28.77
N PHE A 17 45.00 52.79 30.05
CA PHE A 17 44.07 52.42 31.13
C PHE A 17 42.97 53.48 31.39
N SER A 18 43.07 54.70 30.87
CA SER A 18 42.01 55.72 31.02
C SER A 18 40.84 55.55 30.06
N CYS A 19 40.90 54.59 29.13
CA CYS A 19 39.78 54.21 28.25
C CYS A 19 38.87 53.12 28.84
N ALA A 20 39.10 52.66 30.08
CA ALA A 20 38.12 51.88 30.82
C ALA A 20 37.05 52.84 31.36
N THR A 21 35.88 52.88 30.72
CA THR A 21 34.72 53.67 31.10
C THR A 21 34.26 53.33 32.53
N THR A 22 34.74 54.08 33.52
CA THR A 22 34.28 54.02 34.92
C THR A 22 32.91 54.63 35.16
N LYS A 23 32.29 55.21 34.12
CA LYS A 23 30.94 55.77 34.21
C LYS A 23 29.92 54.66 34.05
N VAL A 24 29.14 54.43 35.12
CA VAL A 24 27.94 53.58 35.10
C VAL A 24 27.02 54.04 33.96
N PRO A 25 26.69 53.18 32.99
CA PRO A 25 25.76 53.54 31.92
C PRO A 25 24.41 53.97 32.46
N VAL A 26 23.75 54.90 31.77
CA VAL A 26 22.43 55.43 32.17
C VAL A 26 21.40 54.29 32.31
N TRP A 27 21.45 53.30 31.41
CA TRP A 27 20.56 52.13 31.42
C TRP A 27 20.75 51.19 32.61
N VAL A 28 21.92 51.23 33.27
CA VAL A 28 22.16 50.52 34.54
C VAL A 28 21.70 51.37 35.74
N LYS A 29 21.98 52.68 35.71
CA LYS A 29 21.68 53.60 36.82
C LYS A 29 20.18 53.76 37.07
N GLU A 30 19.39 53.77 36.01
CA GLU A 30 17.94 54.04 36.04
C GLU A 30 17.13 52.78 35.70
N PHE A 31 17.75 51.60 35.81
CA PHE A 31 17.10 50.33 35.56
C PHE A 31 15.76 50.23 36.32
N GLY A 32 14.69 49.86 35.60
CA GLY A 32 13.33 49.76 36.14
C GLY A 32 12.56 51.07 36.26
N GLN A 33 13.17 52.22 35.95
CA GLN A 33 12.52 53.53 36.05
C GLN A 33 11.98 54.05 34.70
N ARG A 34 12.66 53.73 33.59
CA ARG A 34 12.24 54.09 32.23
C ARG A 34 12.80 53.13 31.19
N SER A 35 12.30 53.24 29.96
CA SER A 35 12.91 52.60 28.78
C SER A 35 14.08 53.43 28.27
N PHE A 36 15.13 52.77 27.79
CA PHE A 36 16.35 53.41 27.25
C PHE A 36 16.44 53.39 25.73
N SER A 37 15.76 52.42 25.11
CA SER A 37 15.54 52.38 23.68
C SER A 37 14.56 53.49 23.33
N LYS A 38 14.84 54.18 22.21
CA LYS A 38 14.00 55.27 21.68
C LYS A 38 12.53 54.86 21.53
N ASP A 39 12.29 53.56 21.30
CA ASP A 39 10.99 53.03 20.94
C ASP A 39 10.44 51.95 21.89
N GLY A 40 11.12 51.63 23.00
CA GLY A 40 10.60 50.70 24.02
C GLY A 40 10.97 49.22 23.88
N ILE A 41 11.61 48.83 22.77
CA ILE A 41 11.89 47.43 22.43
C ILE A 41 13.29 47.03 22.91
N GLU A 42 13.36 46.62 24.16
CA GLU A 42 14.62 46.30 24.83
C GLU A 42 14.51 45.17 25.85
N GLY A 43 15.63 44.49 26.06
CA GLY A 43 15.85 43.54 27.13
C GLY A 43 17.11 43.88 27.91
N ILE A 44 16.99 43.93 29.24
CA ILE A 44 18.12 44.05 30.15
C ILE A 44 18.15 42.77 30.98
N GLY A 45 19.34 42.21 31.15
CA GLY A 45 19.59 41.05 32.00
C GLY A 45 20.83 41.28 32.86
N PHE A 46 20.88 40.65 34.02
CA PHE A 46 22.03 40.75 34.91
C PHE A 46 22.25 39.49 35.73
N ALA A 47 23.50 39.19 36.02
CA ALA A 47 23.86 38.03 36.82
C ALA A 47 25.03 38.34 37.76
N LYS A 48 25.02 37.71 38.94
CA LYS A 48 26.11 37.83 39.91
C LYS A 48 27.30 36.96 39.49
N PHE A 49 28.51 37.45 39.74
CA PHE A 49 29.74 36.67 39.61
C PHE A 49 30.57 36.71 40.89
N ASP A 50 31.44 35.71 41.09
CA ASP A 50 32.48 35.76 42.12
C ASP A 50 33.73 36.48 41.58
N LYS A 51 34.12 37.59 42.22
CA LYS A 51 35.30 38.39 41.85
C LYS A 51 36.60 37.57 41.87
N LYS A 52 36.65 36.50 42.65
CA LYS A 52 37.83 35.63 42.79
C LYS A 52 37.88 34.52 41.73
N ASN A 53 36.78 34.26 41.02
CA ASN A 53 36.66 33.18 40.07
C ASN A 53 36.36 33.70 38.66
N LYS A 54 37.37 33.64 37.77
CA LYS A 54 37.22 34.07 36.37
C LYS A 54 36.16 33.28 35.59
N ALA A 55 35.97 32.00 35.91
CA ALA A 55 34.92 31.18 35.26
C ALA A 55 33.51 31.70 35.61
N SER A 56 33.31 32.13 36.85
CA SER A 56 32.04 32.71 37.31
C SER A 56 31.68 34.01 36.56
N LEU A 57 32.68 34.79 36.13
CA LEU A 57 32.44 35.97 35.28
C LEU A 57 31.90 35.59 33.90
N VAL A 58 32.43 34.51 33.30
CA VAL A 58 31.97 33.99 31.99
C VAL A 58 30.54 33.46 32.10
N GLU A 59 30.25 32.70 33.15
CA GLU A 59 28.91 32.19 33.45
C GLU A 59 27.91 33.33 33.66
N ALA A 60 28.29 34.36 34.44
CA ALA A 60 27.45 35.54 34.66
C ALA A 60 27.18 36.31 33.36
N ARG A 61 28.19 36.47 32.50
CA ARG A 61 27.99 37.08 31.17
C ARG A 61 26.97 36.31 30.36
N GLN A 62 27.09 34.98 30.30
CA GLN A 62 26.15 34.14 29.56
C GLN A 62 24.73 34.19 30.14
N ALA A 63 24.61 34.14 31.47
CA ALA A 63 23.32 34.21 32.15
C ALA A 63 22.63 35.56 31.94
N ALA A 64 23.37 36.67 32.09
CA ALA A 64 22.88 38.02 31.84
C ALA A 64 22.48 38.21 30.37
N TYR A 65 23.26 37.68 29.42
CA TYR A 65 22.90 37.71 27.99
C TYR A 65 21.62 36.91 27.71
N ASN A 66 21.50 35.69 28.23
CA ASN A 66 20.32 34.85 28.04
C ASN A 66 19.05 35.52 28.61
N GLU A 67 19.16 36.16 29.78
CA GLU A 67 18.06 36.92 30.37
C GLU A 67 17.70 38.15 29.53
N ALA A 68 18.69 38.91 29.06
CA ALA A 68 18.48 40.09 28.22
C ALA A 68 17.76 39.71 26.91
N ILE A 69 18.20 38.63 26.25
CA ILE A 69 17.57 38.09 25.05
C ILE A 69 16.14 37.61 25.32
N LYS A 70 15.89 36.91 26.43
CA LYS A 70 14.55 36.47 26.82
C LYS A 70 13.61 37.67 27.01
N ASN A 71 14.08 38.73 27.67
CA ASN A 71 13.29 39.93 27.92
C ASN A 71 12.99 40.71 26.63
N LEU A 72 13.97 40.81 25.73
CA LEU A 72 13.77 41.38 24.38
C LEU A 72 12.77 40.55 23.57
N ALA A 73 12.94 39.22 23.59
CA ALA A 73 12.11 38.29 22.85
C ALA A 73 10.62 38.42 23.17
N ILE A 74 10.26 38.54 24.46
CA ILE A 74 8.86 38.67 24.89
C ILE A 74 8.21 39.94 24.32
N LYS A 75 8.89 41.08 24.45
CA LYS A 75 8.40 42.37 23.92
C LYS A 75 8.33 42.34 22.39
N LEU A 76 9.40 41.89 21.75
CA LEU A 76 9.52 41.81 20.31
C LEU A 76 8.45 40.91 19.70
N LYS A 77 8.21 39.71 20.25
CA LYS A 77 7.17 38.79 19.75
C LYS A 77 5.78 39.42 19.80
N THR A 78 5.49 40.21 20.84
CA THR A 78 4.21 40.90 21.01
C THR A 78 4.03 41.99 19.96
N GLU A 79 5.04 42.83 19.76
CA GLU A 79 5.02 43.90 18.76
C GLU A 79 4.93 43.34 17.33
N VAL A 80 5.76 42.34 16.99
CA VAL A 80 5.74 41.68 15.67
C VAL A 80 4.37 41.09 15.38
N LYS A 81 3.77 40.38 16.36
CA LYS A 81 2.44 39.80 16.22
C LYS A 81 1.38 40.86 15.94
N GLY A 82 1.39 41.97 16.69
CA GLY A 82 0.45 43.07 16.48
C GLY A 82 0.55 43.69 15.08
N VAL A 83 1.78 43.94 14.62
CA VAL A 83 2.02 44.52 13.28
C VAL A 83 1.59 43.56 12.16
N ILE A 84 1.92 42.27 12.27
CA ILE A 84 1.54 41.28 11.26
C ILE A 84 0.02 41.08 11.24
N GLN A 85 -0.63 41.00 12.40
CA GLN A 85 -2.09 40.87 12.48
C GLN A 85 -2.80 42.02 11.77
N HIS A 86 -2.36 43.26 12.03
CA HIS A 86 -2.90 44.44 11.37
C HIS A 86 -2.64 44.41 9.84
N LYS A 87 -1.42 44.07 9.41
CA LYS A 87 -1.10 43.97 7.96
C LYS A 87 -1.86 42.84 7.24
N MET A 88 -2.33 41.84 7.98
CA MET A 88 -3.05 40.69 7.43
C MET A 88 -4.57 40.81 7.58
N GLU A 89 -5.09 41.89 8.18
CA GLU A 89 -6.52 42.04 8.50
C GLU A 89 -7.42 41.92 7.26
N ASP A 90 -7.04 42.59 6.17
CA ASP A 90 -7.75 42.50 4.89
C ASP A 90 -7.74 41.06 4.35
N LYS A 91 -6.60 40.38 4.39
CA LYS A 91 -6.44 38.99 3.91
C LYS A 91 -7.22 38.00 4.80
N LEU A 92 -7.27 38.24 6.11
CA LEU A 92 -8.04 37.46 7.08
C LEU A 92 -9.55 37.59 6.85
N SER A 93 -10.02 38.73 6.33
CA SER A 93 -11.44 38.94 6.02
C SER A 93 -11.96 38.02 4.92
N TYR A 94 -11.09 37.58 4.01
CA TYR A 94 -11.43 36.60 2.96
C TYR A 94 -11.55 35.17 3.50
N VAL A 95 -10.91 34.86 4.62
CA VAL A 95 -10.96 33.52 5.20
C VAL A 95 -12.32 33.31 5.85
N GLY A 96 -13.06 32.29 5.39
CA GLY A 96 -14.35 31.94 5.96
C GLY A 96 -14.26 31.67 7.47
N LYS A 97 -15.32 32.00 8.23
CA LYS A 97 -15.37 31.84 9.71
C LYS A 97 -14.95 30.45 10.19
N LYS A 98 -15.19 29.42 9.38
CA LYS A 98 -14.82 28.02 9.65
C LYS A 98 -13.32 27.80 9.84
N TYR A 99 -12.47 28.59 9.16
CA TYR A 99 -11.02 28.38 9.13
C TYR A 99 -10.23 29.43 9.93
N LYS A 100 -10.91 30.17 10.81
CA LYS A 100 -10.33 31.29 11.56
C LYS A 100 -9.16 30.85 12.45
N GLN A 101 -9.25 29.67 13.07
CA GLN A 101 -8.17 29.16 13.92
C GLN A 101 -6.91 28.85 13.11
N GLN A 102 -7.05 28.17 11.97
CA GLN A 102 -5.95 27.85 11.07
C GLN A 102 -5.30 29.12 10.52
N ALA A 103 -6.10 30.15 10.27
CA ALA A 103 -5.59 31.47 9.87
C ALA A 103 -4.76 32.12 10.98
N PHE A 104 -5.16 32.00 12.25
CA PHE A 104 -4.36 32.45 13.38
C PHE A 104 -3.06 31.66 13.52
N ASP A 105 -3.10 30.34 13.35
CA ASP A 105 -1.90 29.49 13.41
C ASP A 105 -0.91 29.86 12.29
N GLN A 106 -1.41 30.20 11.09
CA GLN A 106 -0.59 30.67 9.98
C GLN A 106 0.02 32.06 10.23
N VAL A 107 -0.73 32.98 10.84
CA VAL A 107 -0.21 34.28 11.29
C VAL A 107 0.88 34.08 12.35
N GLU A 108 0.71 33.12 13.27
CA GLU A 108 1.74 32.79 14.25
C GLU A 108 2.99 32.19 13.60
N SER A 109 2.84 31.32 12.61
CA SER A 109 3.97 30.78 11.85
C SER A 109 4.79 31.89 11.18
N LEU A 110 4.11 32.84 10.53
CA LEU A 110 4.74 34.01 9.93
C LEU A 110 5.39 34.91 10.98
N THR A 111 4.71 35.11 12.12
CA THR A 111 5.26 35.85 13.28
C THR A 111 6.58 35.26 13.74
N ASN A 112 6.70 33.94 13.81
CA ASN A 112 7.93 33.28 14.20
C ASN A 112 9.06 33.49 13.17
N VAL A 113 8.78 33.42 11.87
CA VAL A 113 9.78 33.70 10.81
C VAL A 113 10.34 35.13 10.93
N MET A 114 9.45 36.10 11.14
CA MET A 114 9.80 37.52 11.32
C MET A 114 10.61 37.73 12.58
N PHE A 115 10.18 37.09 13.68
CA PHE A 115 10.82 37.15 14.98
C PHE A 115 12.27 36.63 14.95
N GLU A 116 12.51 35.47 14.34
CA GLU A 116 13.87 34.91 14.21
C GLU A 116 14.79 35.83 13.41
N THR A 117 14.29 36.38 12.30
CA THR A 117 15.05 37.34 11.47
C THR A 117 15.40 38.62 12.24
N LEU A 118 14.46 39.12 13.04
CA LEU A 118 14.63 40.32 13.87
C LEU A 118 15.61 40.12 15.02
N LEU A 119 15.58 38.97 15.70
CA LEU A 119 16.57 38.64 16.73
C LEU A 119 18.01 38.62 16.17
N GLY A 120 18.17 38.38 14.87
CA GLY A 120 19.44 38.49 14.16
C GLY A 120 19.95 39.93 13.99
N ARG A 121 19.06 40.94 14.03
CA ARG A 121 19.38 42.38 13.80
C ARG A 121 19.27 43.23 15.07
N LYS A 122 19.70 42.68 16.21
CA LYS A 122 19.72 43.38 17.50
C LYS A 122 21.05 44.08 17.74
N TYR A 123 21.01 45.16 18.53
CA TYR A 123 22.19 45.78 19.12
C TYR A 123 22.40 45.24 20.53
N PHE A 124 23.65 45.27 21.01
CA PHE A 124 23.96 44.88 22.38
C PHE A 124 25.07 45.73 23.00
N GLU A 125 24.97 45.92 24.31
CA GLU A 125 25.94 46.58 25.18
C GLU A 125 26.15 45.74 26.45
N GLU A 126 27.34 45.83 27.03
CA GLU A 126 27.70 45.11 28.25
C GLU A 126 28.30 46.07 29.28
N TYR A 127 28.05 45.81 30.56
CA TYR A 127 28.65 46.58 31.66
C TYR A 127 28.97 45.66 32.84
N ILE A 128 30.15 45.85 33.44
CA ILE A 128 30.59 45.07 34.60
C ILE A 128 30.60 45.96 35.83
N ASP A 129 29.69 45.69 36.76
CA ASP A 129 29.66 46.32 38.07
C ASP A 129 30.54 45.54 39.05
N HIS A 130 31.83 45.90 39.08
CA HIS A 130 32.77 45.32 40.02
C HIS A 130 32.47 45.65 41.48
N LYS A 131 31.65 46.66 41.80
CA LYS A 131 31.30 46.99 43.19
C LYS A 131 30.32 45.95 43.73
N ASN A 132 29.24 45.72 42.99
CA ASN A 132 28.15 44.82 43.38
C ASN A 132 28.32 43.38 42.85
N SER A 133 29.41 43.10 42.14
CA SER A 133 29.68 41.81 41.49
C SER A 133 28.61 41.40 40.50
N LEU A 134 28.15 42.33 39.65
CA LEU A 134 27.11 42.08 38.64
C LEU A 134 27.66 42.25 37.23
N TYR A 135 27.31 41.32 36.35
CA TYR A 135 27.44 41.47 34.91
C TYR A 135 26.11 41.91 34.34
N TRP A 136 26.09 42.99 33.57
CA TRP A 136 24.90 43.54 32.95
C TRP A 136 25.00 43.41 31.43
N VAL A 137 23.89 43.03 30.81
CA VAL A 137 23.74 42.99 29.35
C VAL A 137 22.49 43.75 28.97
N TYR A 138 22.64 44.64 27.99
CA TYR A 138 21.56 45.39 27.37
C TYR A 138 21.46 44.98 25.91
N VAL A 139 20.27 44.58 25.47
CA VAL A 139 19.97 44.28 24.06
C VAL A 139 18.75 45.06 23.62
N TRP A 140 18.77 45.60 22.40
CA TRP A 140 17.66 46.40 21.90
C TRP A 140 17.54 46.37 20.37
N THR A 141 16.40 46.81 19.88
CA THR A 141 16.16 47.14 18.47
C THR A 141 15.30 48.40 18.39
N THR A 142 15.17 48.97 17.19
CA THR A 142 14.33 50.16 16.95
C THR A 142 13.03 49.77 16.27
N LYS A 143 11.96 50.54 16.44
CA LYS A 143 10.71 50.32 15.69
C LYS A 143 10.94 50.51 14.19
N ALA A 144 11.78 51.46 13.79
CA ALA A 144 12.11 51.66 12.38
C ALA A 144 12.73 50.40 11.75
N GLU A 145 13.66 49.76 12.46
CA GLU A 145 14.29 48.51 12.01
C GLU A 145 13.33 47.32 12.06
N LEU A 146 12.47 47.26 13.09
CA LEU A 146 11.36 46.32 13.18
C LEU A 146 10.47 46.37 11.93
N TYR A 147 9.93 47.55 11.60
CA TYR A 147 9.04 47.72 10.46
C TYR A 147 9.74 47.44 9.13
N LYS A 148 11.01 47.84 9.00
CA LYS A 148 11.80 47.58 7.80
C LYS A 148 11.97 46.07 7.56
N VAL A 149 12.35 45.31 8.58
CA VAL A 149 12.53 43.85 8.47
C VAL A 149 11.20 43.15 8.19
N ILE A 150 10.13 43.56 8.87
CA ILE A 150 8.79 43.02 8.61
C ILE A 150 8.40 43.26 7.16
N GLU A 151 8.61 44.47 6.62
CA GLU A 151 8.30 44.79 5.23
C GLU A 151 9.14 43.98 4.23
N GLU A 152 10.46 43.93 4.41
CA GLU A 152 11.39 43.16 3.56
C GLU A 152 10.99 41.68 3.48
N GLU A 153 10.74 41.06 4.63
CA GLU A 153 10.42 39.64 4.67
C GLU A 153 8.97 39.38 4.25
N LEU A 154 8.03 40.30 4.48
CA LEU A 154 6.67 40.17 3.96
C LEU A 154 6.65 40.19 2.43
N GLN A 155 7.41 41.10 1.80
CA GLN A 155 7.53 41.15 0.34
C GLN A 155 8.14 39.86 -0.22
N LYS A 156 9.17 39.33 0.44
CA LYS A 156 9.78 38.05 0.06
C LYS A 156 8.79 36.88 0.17
N GLN A 157 8.05 36.80 1.28
CA GLN A 157 7.00 35.78 1.46
C GLN A 157 5.86 35.97 0.45
N GLU A 158 5.48 37.21 0.13
CA GLU A 158 4.43 37.52 -0.85
C GLU A 158 4.80 37.03 -2.26
N LEU A 159 6.03 37.26 -2.71
CA LEU A 159 6.53 36.76 -3.99
C LEU A 159 6.53 35.22 -4.03
N GLN A 160 7.04 34.58 -2.98
CA GLN A 160 7.10 33.11 -2.88
C GLN A 160 5.68 32.51 -2.86
N ASN A 161 4.81 33.02 -1.98
CA ASN A 161 3.43 32.55 -1.83
C ASN A 161 2.59 32.77 -3.10
N THR A 162 2.83 33.86 -3.85
CA THR A 162 2.16 34.09 -5.14
C THR A 162 2.51 33.01 -6.16
N ALA A 163 3.79 32.67 -6.28
CA ALA A 163 4.24 31.65 -7.22
C ALA A 163 3.62 30.29 -6.88
N VAL A 164 3.64 29.92 -5.59
CA VAL A 164 3.03 28.69 -5.09
C VAL A 164 1.53 28.65 -5.34
N MET A 165 0.79 29.72 -4.99
CA MET A 165 -0.67 29.77 -5.18
C MET A 165 -1.07 29.70 -6.65
N LYS A 166 -0.42 30.47 -7.53
CA LYS A 166 -0.71 30.42 -8.98
C LYS A 166 -0.44 29.04 -9.56
N SER A 167 0.68 28.41 -9.16
CA SER A 167 1.00 27.04 -9.55
C SER A 167 -0.08 26.06 -9.07
N ALA A 168 -0.46 26.11 -7.79
CA ALA A 168 -1.48 25.24 -7.22
C ALA A 168 -2.84 25.39 -7.91
N ILE A 169 -3.32 26.62 -8.12
CA ILE A 169 -4.58 26.91 -8.81
C ILE A 169 -4.56 26.33 -10.23
N GLN A 170 -3.44 26.49 -10.95
CA GLN A 170 -3.32 25.94 -12.30
C GLN A 170 -3.28 24.42 -12.31
N GLN A 171 -2.52 23.80 -11.41
CA GLN A 171 -2.43 22.34 -11.29
C GLN A 171 -3.78 21.71 -10.93
N ILE A 172 -4.59 22.35 -10.07
CA ILE A 172 -5.93 21.88 -9.71
C ILE A 172 -6.85 21.75 -10.93
N LYS A 173 -6.73 22.65 -11.92
CA LYS A 173 -7.51 22.55 -13.16
C LYS A 173 -7.16 21.28 -13.93
N ASN A 174 -5.86 20.95 -13.99
CA ASN A 174 -5.38 19.76 -14.69
C ASN A 174 -5.81 18.45 -13.97
N VAL A 175 -6.01 18.49 -12.64
CA VAL A 175 -6.49 17.33 -11.88
C VAL A 175 -7.82 16.81 -12.43
N ASP A 176 -8.75 17.70 -12.78
CA ASP A 176 -10.05 17.30 -13.33
C ASP A 176 -9.92 16.56 -14.66
N GLU A 177 -9.00 17.00 -15.52
CA GLU A 177 -8.72 16.37 -16.81
C GLU A 177 -8.13 14.97 -16.64
N PHE A 178 -7.20 14.79 -15.69
CA PHE A 178 -6.64 13.48 -15.35
C PHE A 178 -7.70 12.53 -14.78
N ILE A 179 -8.56 13.01 -13.88
CA ILE A 179 -9.65 12.19 -13.34
C ILE A 179 -10.59 11.74 -14.46
N LEU A 180 -11.03 12.66 -15.33
CA LEU A 180 -11.99 12.36 -16.39
C LEU A 180 -11.42 11.47 -17.51
N SER A 181 -10.11 11.49 -17.73
CA SER A 181 -9.41 10.58 -18.65
C SER A 181 -9.13 9.19 -18.05
N GLY A 182 -9.43 8.99 -16.76
CA GLY A 182 -9.21 7.72 -16.06
C GLY A 182 -7.81 7.59 -15.46
N ASP A 183 -6.93 8.58 -15.61
CA ASP A 183 -5.59 8.62 -14.99
C ASP A 183 -5.68 9.12 -13.54
N VAL A 184 -6.35 8.31 -12.72
CA VAL A 184 -6.62 8.61 -11.31
C VAL A 184 -5.35 8.67 -10.48
N MET A 185 -4.34 7.87 -10.84
CA MET A 185 -3.07 7.82 -10.11
C MET A 185 -2.29 9.11 -10.28
N THR A 186 -2.18 9.64 -11.51
CA THR A 186 -1.58 10.96 -11.75
C THR A 186 -2.35 12.05 -11.02
N ALA A 187 -3.69 12.01 -11.05
CA ALA A 187 -4.53 12.96 -10.33
C ALA A 187 -4.25 12.95 -8.80
N LEU A 188 -4.17 11.78 -8.17
CA LEU A 188 -3.90 11.64 -6.74
C LEU A 188 -2.48 12.10 -6.37
N SER A 189 -1.50 11.83 -7.23
CA SER A 189 -0.12 12.29 -7.06
C SER A 189 -0.06 13.82 -7.10
N LEU A 190 -0.69 14.43 -8.10
CA LEU A 190 -0.75 15.88 -8.26
C LEU A 190 -1.47 16.56 -7.09
N LEU A 191 -2.60 16.01 -6.63
CA LEU A 191 -3.30 16.50 -5.43
C LEU A 191 -2.39 16.46 -4.19
N SER A 192 -1.61 15.39 -4.02
CA SER A 192 -0.68 15.26 -2.89
C SER A 192 0.45 16.29 -2.96
N GLN A 193 0.99 16.55 -4.16
CA GLN A 193 1.98 17.60 -4.39
C GLN A 193 1.42 19.00 -4.09
N ILE A 194 0.20 19.30 -4.55
CA ILE A 194 -0.47 20.57 -4.26
C ILE A 194 -0.64 20.76 -2.75
N ILE A 195 -1.05 19.71 -2.01
CA ILE A 195 -1.19 19.76 -0.55
C ILE A 195 0.15 20.11 0.13
N LEU A 196 1.26 19.52 -0.33
CA LEU A 196 2.59 19.82 0.21
C LEU A 196 2.98 21.27 -0.05
N GLN A 197 2.83 21.74 -1.29
CA GLN A 197 3.12 23.12 -1.68
C GLN A 197 2.29 24.13 -0.87
N LEU A 198 0.99 23.91 -0.71
CA LEU A 198 0.12 24.80 0.06
C LEU A 198 0.45 24.82 1.56
N LYS A 199 1.00 23.73 2.12
CA LYS A 199 1.47 23.68 3.51
C LYS A 199 2.77 24.47 3.74
N GLU A 200 3.54 24.73 2.68
CA GLU A 200 4.77 25.53 2.78
C GLU A 200 4.49 27.02 2.93
N ILE A 201 3.31 27.49 2.45
CA ILE A 201 2.89 28.89 2.55
C ILE A 201 2.88 29.34 4.02
N LYS A 202 3.56 30.45 4.28
CA LYS A 202 3.57 31.11 5.58
C LYS A 202 2.59 32.28 5.59
N GLY A 203 1.68 32.28 6.56
CA GLY A 203 0.65 33.30 6.70
C GLY A 203 -0.58 33.05 5.83
N VAL A 204 -1.45 34.06 5.78
CA VAL A 204 -2.67 34.04 4.97
C VAL A 204 -2.39 34.74 3.65
N TYR A 205 -2.67 34.06 2.55
CA TYR A 205 -2.42 34.58 1.22
C TYR A 205 -3.61 34.37 0.30
N VAL A 206 -3.92 35.38 -0.51
CA VAL A 206 -5.08 35.40 -1.40
C VAL A 206 -4.64 35.72 -2.81
N VAL A 207 -5.01 34.88 -3.77
CA VAL A 207 -4.81 35.09 -5.22
C VAL A 207 -6.15 34.85 -5.90
N ASP A 208 -6.57 35.77 -6.77
CA ASP A 208 -7.83 35.67 -7.52
C ASP A 208 -9.07 35.40 -6.62
N LYS A 209 -9.09 36.02 -5.42
CA LYS A 209 -10.12 35.83 -4.37
C LYS A 209 -10.18 34.43 -3.75
N ILE A 210 -9.15 33.61 -3.96
CA ILE A 210 -9.00 32.28 -3.35
C ILE A 210 -7.90 32.37 -2.28
N ASP A 211 -8.24 32.02 -1.04
CA ASP A 211 -7.26 31.95 0.05
C ASP A 211 -6.60 30.55 0.13
N ASN A 212 -5.33 30.53 0.55
CA ASN A 212 -4.53 29.31 0.62
C ASN A 212 -5.09 28.25 1.59
N ILE A 213 -5.79 28.67 2.65
CA ILE A 213 -6.29 27.77 3.69
C ILE A 213 -7.53 27.03 3.18
N SER A 214 -8.52 27.77 2.66
CA SER A 214 -9.70 27.17 2.04
C SER A 214 -9.30 26.26 0.89
N LEU A 215 -8.37 26.71 0.04
CA LEU A 215 -7.85 25.91 -1.07
C LEU A 215 -7.21 24.60 -0.58
N LEU A 216 -6.38 24.64 0.46
CA LEU A 216 -5.77 23.45 1.04
C LEU A 216 -6.83 22.45 1.50
N PHE A 217 -7.87 22.92 2.20
CA PHE A 217 -8.98 22.05 2.63
C PHE A 217 -9.76 21.49 1.43
N ASP A 218 -10.02 22.29 0.41
CA ASP A 218 -10.75 21.85 -0.78
C ASP A 218 -9.96 20.77 -1.54
N VAL A 219 -8.65 20.93 -1.68
CA VAL A 219 -7.75 19.94 -2.29
C VAL A 219 -7.69 18.65 -1.45
N GLN A 220 -7.58 18.76 -0.12
CA GLN A 220 -7.62 17.60 0.78
C GLN A 220 -8.95 16.85 0.68
N ASN A 221 -10.07 17.59 0.70
CA ASN A 221 -11.40 17.02 0.55
C ASN A 221 -11.58 16.35 -0.81
N LYS A 222 -11.04 16.95 -1.88
CA LYS A 222 -11.05 16.38 -3.23
C LYS A 222 -10.26 15.06 -3.29
N LYS A 223 -9.05 15.02 -2.71
CA LYS A 223 -8.24 13.80 -2.56
C LYS A 223 -9.01 12.72 -1.80
N ASN A 224 -9.55 13.04 -0.64
CA ASN A 224 -10.26 12.07 0.21
C ASN A 224 -11.53 11.54 -0.47
N LYS A 225 -12.29 12.41 -1.14
CA LYS A 225 -13.46 12.01 -1.94
C LYS A 225 -13.07 11.02 -3.05
N LEU A 226 -12.01 11.33 -3.79
CA LEU A 226 -11.50 10.47 -4.87
C LEU A 226 -11.06 9.09 -4.36
N LEU A 227 -10.33 9.04 -3.23
CA LEU A 227 -9.96 7.78 -2.59
C LEU A 227 -11.18 6.98 -2.13
N SER A 228 -12.16 7.65 -1.51
CA SER A 228 -13.36 7.00 -1.00
C SER A 228 -14.35 6.55 -2.07
N SER A 229 -14.27 7.10 -3.30
CA SER A 229 -15.20 6.81 -4.37
C SER A 229 -14.77 5.63 -5.25
N PHE A 230 -13.57 5.09 -5.00
CA PHE A 230 -13.01 3.96 -5.71
C PHE A 230 -13.75 2.65 -5.43
N LYS A 231 -14.01 1.88 -6.48
CA LYS A 231 -14.75 0.61 -6.43
C LYS A 231 -14.10 -0.41 -7.36
N ILE A 232 -14.03 -1.65 -6.90
CA ILE A 232 -13.70 -2.82 -7.72
C ILE A 232 -14.94 -3.70 -7.75
N ASN A 233 -15.48 -3.95 -8.95
CA ASN A 233 -16.65 -4.78 -9.14
C ASN A 233 -16.29 -6.01 -9.99
N PRO A 234 -16.78 -7.21 -9.64
CA PRO A 234 -16.64 -8.37 -10.52
C PRO A 234 -17.48 -8.17 -11.79
N LEU A 235 -16.89 -8.46 -12.96
CA LEU A 235 -17.62 -8.61 -14.23
C LEU A 235 -17.90 -10.08 -14.56
N SER A 236 -17.07 -11.00 -14.08
CA SER A 236 -17.34 -12.43 -14.12
C SER A 236 -18.11 -12.89 -12.87
N GLN A 237 -18.77 -14.04 -12.94
CA GLN A 237 -19.43 -14.65 -11.77
C GLN A 237 -18.40 -14.92 -10.67
N THR A 238 -18.75 -14.61 -9.42
CA THR A 238 -17.84 -14.81 -8.28
C THR A 238 -17.89 -16.23 -7.72
N ASN A 239 -18.99 -16.95 -7.91
CA ASN A 239 -19.10 -18.38 -7.60
C ASN A 239 -18.94 -19.16 -8.90
N ILE A 240 -17.83 -19.86 -9.05
CA ILE A 240 -17.45 -20.53 -10.29
C ILE A 240 -17.33 -22.03 -10.01
N GLU A 241 -17.99 -22.85 -10.81
CA GLU A 241 -17.76 -24.30 -10.84
C GLU A 241 -16.93 -24.66 -12.07
N THR A 242 -15.85 -25.40 -11.88
CA THR A 242 -14.97 -25.86 -12.97
C THR A 242 -14.38 -27.25 -12.67
N ILE A 243 -13.48 -27.72 -13.52
CA ILE A 243 -12.80 -29.02 -13.39
C ILE A 243 -11.47 -28.82 -12.62
N LEU A 244 -11.04 -29.81 -11.84
CA LEU A 244 -9.73 -29.83 -11.19
C LEU A 244 -8.60 -30.02 -12.21
N GLY A 245 -7.46 -29.36 -12.01
CA GLY A 245 -6.31 -29.42 -12.91
C GLY A 245 -6.19 -28.22 -13.86
N PRO A 246 -5.56 -28.39 -15.04
CA PRO A 246 -5.29 -27.32 -15.99
C PRO A 246 -6.57 -26.60 -16.44
N GLN A 247 -6.50 -25.27 -16.52
CA GLN A 247 -7.60 -24.40 -16.93
C GLN A 247 -7.25 -23.66 -18.22
N ASP A 248 -7.94 -23.97 -19.32
CA ASP A 248 -7.66 -23.33 -20.60
C ASP A 248 -8.27 -21.93 -20.75
N ARG A 249 -9.32 -21.61 -19.99
CA ARG A 249 -10.16 -20.41 -20.23
C ARG A 249 -10.71 -19.72 -18.98
N LEU A 250 -10.25 -20.10 -17.79
CA LEU A 250 -10.79 -19.52 -16.57
C LEU A 250 -10.18 -18.13 -16.32
N GLU A 251 -10.97 -17.09 -16.56
CA GLU A 251 -10.59 -15.69 -16.33
C GLU A 251 -11.41 -15.07 -15.18
N LEU A 252 -10.71 -14.46 -14.23
CA LEU A 252 -11.30 -13.59 -13.21
C LEU A 252 -11.25 -12.16 -13.75
N VAL A 253 -12.41 -11.58 -14.00
CA VAL A 253 -12.52 -10.27 -14.66
C VAL A 253 -13.15 -9.28 -13.70
N VAL A 254 -12.44 -8.19 -13.42
CA VAL A 254 -12.89 -7.11 -12.56
C VAL A 254 -12.90 -5.78 -13.31
N LYS A 255 -13.79 -4.87 -12.89
CA LYS A 255 -13.85 -3.49 -13.34
C LYS A 255 -13.55 -2.54 -12.19
N CYS A 256 -12.62 -1.63 -12.40
CA CYS A 256 -12.28 -0.56 -11.47
C CYS A 256 -12.88 0.75 -11.94
N GLU A 257 -13.66 1.38 -11.07
CA GLU A 257 -14.32 2.65 -11.35
C GLU A 257 -14.24 3.58 -10.14
N ILE A 258 -14.28 4.89 -10.40
CA ILE A 258 -14.50 5.92 -9.38
C ILE A 258 -15.81 6.63 -9.67
N ASN A 259 -16.50 7.08 -8.62
CA ASN A 259 -17.59 8.04 -8.79
C ASN A 259 -17.03 9.45 -8.66
N TYR A 260 -17.09 10.22 -9.74
CA TYR A 260 -16.64 11.61 -9.80
C TYR A 260 -17.72 12.49 -10.42
N ASP A 261 -18.16 13.52 -9.70
CA ASP A 261 -19.25 14.43 -10.13
C ASP A 261 -20.48 13.70 -10.68
N LYS A 262 -20.92 12.66 -9.97
CA LYS A 262 -22.08 11.81 -10.32
C LYS A 262 -21.89 10.99 -11.60
N LYS A 263 -20.68 10.93 -12.15
CA LYS A 263 -20.31 10.06 -13.28
C LYS A 263 -19.43 8.93 -12.77
N ASN A 264 -19.62 7.73 -13.31
CA ASN A 264 -18.66 6.65 -13.11
C ASN A 264 -17.56 6.81 -14.16
N VAL A 265 -16.31 6.91 -13.70
CA VAL A 265 -15.14 6.98 -14.57
C VAL A 265 -14.33 5.71 -14.39
N SER A 266 -14.01 5.06 -15.51
CA SER A 266 -13.14 3.88 -15.53
C SER A 266 -11.72 4.27 -15.14
N VAL A 267 -11.10 3.49 -14.26
CA VAL A 267 -9.72 3.75 -13.82
C VAL A 267 -8.75 3.02 -14.72
N ASN A 268 -7.94 3.76 -15.47
CA ASN A 268 -6.92 3.23 -16.36
C ASN A 268 -5.61 2.96 -15.62
N SER A 269 -4.87 1.95 -16.07
CA SER A 269 -3.48 1.69 -15.65
C SER A 269 -3.31 1.46 -14.14
N LEU A 270 -4.34 0.94 -13.48
CA LEU A 270 -4.29 0.61 -12.06
C LEU A 270 -3.73 -0.80 -11.87
N PRO A 271 -2.64 -0.97 -11.10
CA PRO A 271 -2.12 -2.27 -10.77
C PRO A 271 -3.00 -2.96 -9.72
N LEU A 272 -3.40 -4.18 -10.03
CA LEU A 272 -4.15 -5.07 -9.18
C LEU A 272 -3.35 -6.35 -8.97
N LYS A 273 -3.52 -6.98 -7.81
CA LYS A 273 -2.93 -8.28 -7.50
C LYS A 273 -3.98 -9.30 -7.09
N THR A 274 -3.67 -10.57 -7.36
CA THR A 274 -4.41 -11.71 -6.83
C THR A 274 -3.72 -12.30 -5.61
N LYS A 275 -4.51 -12.95 -4.77
CA LYS A 275 -4.04 -13.76 -3.66
C LYS A 275 -4.94 -14.96 -3.46
N VAL A 276 -4.36 -16.16 -3.40
CA VAL A 276 -5.08 -17.36 -2.97
C VAL A 276 -5.21 -17.32 -1.45
N VAL A 277 -6.43 -17.13 -0.94
CA VAL A 277 -6.74 -17.06 0.49
C VAL A 277 -6.97 -18.45 1.07
N LYS A 278 -7.52 -19.36 0.26
CA LYS A 278 -7.77 -20.77 0.62
C LYS A 278 -7.61 -21.63 -0.63
N GLY A 279 -7.13 -22.86 -0.45
CA GLY A 279 -6.91 -23.81 -1.55
C GLY A 279 -5.48 -23.78 -2.08
N ASN A 280 -5.29 -24.31 -3.29
CA ASN A 280 -4.02 -24.31 -3.99
C ASN A 280 -4.28 -24.19 -5.49
N ALA A 281 -3.81 -23.09 -6.08
CA ALA A 281 -4.05 -22.74 -7.47
C ALA A 281 -2.86 -21.96 -8.02
N GLU A 282 -2.56 -22.17 -9.30
CA GLU A 282 -1.61 -21.38 -10.07
C GLU A 282 -2.39 -20.30 -10.82
N ILE A 283 -2.15 -19.03 -10.47
CA ILE A 283 -2.92 -17.88 -10.94
C ILE A 283 -1.95 -16.77 -11.32
N GLN A 284 -2.32 -15.96 -12.31
CA GLN A 284 -1.60 -14.73 -12.62
C GLN A 284 -1.62 -13.77 -11.41
N ASP A 285 -0.43 -13.44 -10.91
CA ASP A 285 -0.28 -12.65 -9.68
C ASP A 285 -0.70 -11.19 -9.84
N VAL A 286 -0.39 -10.56 -10.98
CA VAL A 286 -0.58 -9.13 -11.21
C VAL A 286 -1.23 -8.87 -12.56
N ALA A 287 -2.15 -7.91 -12.60
CA ALA A 287 -2.72 -7.37 -13.81
C ALA A 287 -2.92 -5.86 -13.68
N VAL A 288 -3.02 -5.18 -14.82
CA VAL A 288 -3.24 -3.74 -14.90
C VAL A 288 -4.56 -3.49 -15.62
N THR A 289 -5.33 -2.50 -15.15
CA THR A 289 -6.58 -2.13 -15.82
C THR A 289 -6.32 -1.47 -17.18
N ASP A 290 -7.15 -1.79 -18.16
CA ASP A 290 -7.14 -1.13 -19.47
C ASP A 290 -7.87 0.23 -19.46
N SER A 291 -8.01 0.86 -20.63
CA SER A 291 -8.72 2.14 -20.78
C SER A 291 -10.21 2.07 -20.45
N SER A 292 -10.80 0.87 -20.41
CA SER A 292 -12.19 0.64 -19.97
C SER A 292 -12.28 0.35 -18.47
N GLY A 293 -11.14 0.36 -17.76
CA GLY A 293 -11.03 0.05 -16.34
C GLY A 293 -11.12 -1.44 -16.05
N ILE A 294 -10.91 -2.31 -17.04
CA ILE A 294 -11.05 -3.75 -16.91
C ILE A 294 -9.68 -4.38 -16.69
N ALA A 295 -9.57 -5.25 -15.69
CA ALA A 295 -8.41 -6.13 -15.49
C ALA A 295 -8.87 -7.59 -15.56
N LYS A 296 -8.01 -8.42 -16.15
CA LYS A 296 -8.24 -9.86 -16.33
C LYS A 296 -7.10 -10.64 -15.71
N PHE A 297 -7.44 -11.61 -14.88
CA PHE A 297 -6.50 -12.55 -14.28
C PHE A 297 -6.79 -13.95 -14.77
N ARG A 298 -5.77 -14.66 -15.23
CA ARG A 298 -5.91 -16.06 -15.65
C ARG A 298 -5.62 -16.99 -14.49
N VAL A 299 -6.50 -17.97 -14.32
CA VAL A 299 -6.23 -19.16 -13.50
C VAL A 299 -5.67 -20.21 -14.45
N TYR A 300 -4.46 -20.70 -14.19
CA TYR A 300 -3.76 -21.69 -15.03
C TYR A 300 -4.03 -23.12 -14.55
N ASN A 301 -4.04 -23.35 -13.23
CA ASN A 301 -4.19 -24.68 -12.67
C ASN A 301 -4.88 -24.65 -11.30
N LEU A 302 -5.70 -25.66 -11.01
CA LEU A 302 -6.39 -25.84 -9.73
C LEU A 302 -5.98 -27.18 -9.12
N PHE A 303 -5.32 -27.14 -7.96
CA PHE A 303 -4.84 -28.34 -7.27
C PHE A 303 -5.74 -28.76 -6.09
N ALA A 304 -6.71 -27.93 -5.71
CA ALA A 304 -7.67 -28.22 -4.65
C ALA A 304 -9.13 -28.12 -5.16
N LYS A 305 -10.04 -28.90 -4.56
CA LYS A 305 -11.49 -28.85 -4.88
C LYS A 305 -12.17 -27.53 -4.51
N GLU A 306 -11.62 -26.79 -3.54
CA GLU A 306 -12.14 -25.49 -3.12
C GLU A 306 -11.01 -24.48 -3.11
N ASN A 307 -11.18 -23.37 -3.83
CA ASN A 307 -10.22 -22.27 -3.87
C ASN A 307 -10.94 -20.94 -3.67
N ILE A 308 -10.37 -20.09 -2.82
CA ILE A 308 -10.83 -18.72 -2.61
C ILE A 308 -9.72 -17.79 -3.08
N VAL A 309 -10.03 -16.98 -4.10
CA VAL A 309 -9.10 -16.05 -4.73
C VAL A 309 -9.58 -14.64 -4.49
N GLU A 310 -8.71 -13.81 -3.92
CA GLU A 310 -8.96 -12.39 -3.67
C GLU A 310 -8.25 -11.56 -4.74
N VAL A 311 -8.96 -10.59 -5.32
CA VAL A 311 -8.41 -9.56 -6.20
C VAL A 311 -8.48 -8.23 -5.46
N ALA A 312 -7.35 -7.54 -5.32
CA ALA A 312 -7.24 -6.26 -4.63
C ALA A 312 -6.26 -5.33 -5.36
N VAL A 313 -6.25 -4.05 -4.97
CA VAL A 313 -5.25 -3.10 -5.47
C VAL A 313 -3.87 -3.49 -4.97
N ASP A 314 -2.86 -3.37 -5.83
CA ASP A 314 -1.47 -3.60 -5.42
C ASP A 314 -0.89 -2.37 -4.72
N VAL A 315 -1.27 -2.20 -3.45
CA VAL A 315 -0.87 -1.04 -2.62
C VAL A 315 0.65 -0.91 -2.52
N ASP A 316 1.40 -2.03 -2.48
CA ASP A 316 2.86 -2.00 -2.35
C ASP A 316 3.53 -1.38 -3.58
N ASN A 317 3.01 -1.67 -4.78
CA ASN A 317 3.44 -1.04 -6.01
C ASN A 317 3.10 0.46 -6.01
N LEU A 318 1.88 0.80 -5.59
CA LEU A 318 1.40 2.19 -5.60
C LEU A 318 2.11 3.08 -4.56
N MET A 319 2.52 2.53 -3.42
CA MET A 319 3.23 3.25 -2.36
C MET A 319 4.59 3.81 -2.81
N GLN A 320 5.14 3.31 -3.92
CA GLN A 320 6.33 3.88 -4.54
C GLN A 320 6.09 5.30 -5.09
N TYR A 321 4.84 5.63 -5.41
CA TYR A 321 4.47 6.87 -6.09
C TYR A 321 3.67 7.83 -5.20
N ILE A 322 2.83 7.29 -4.30
CA ILE A 322 1.94 8.09 -3.45
C ILE A 322 1.98 7.57 -2.02
N LYS A 323 2.31 8.47 -1.07
CA LYS A 323 2.20 8.19 0.36
C LYS A 323 0.74 8.33 0.81
N ASP A 324 0.35 7.55 1.83
CA ASP A 324 -0.99 7.54 2.44
C ASP A 324 -2.08 6.88 1.56
N LEU A 325 -1.83 5.64 1.13
CA LEU A 325 -2.77 4.84 0.32
C LEU A 325 -3.56 3.79 1.11
N ASP A 326 -3.62 3.89 2.43
CA ASP A 326 -4.27 2.91 3.31
C ASP A 326 -5.73 2.62 2.90
N TYR A 327 -6.39 3.59 2.25
CA TYR A 327 -7.75 3.44 1.71
C TYR A 327 -7.88 2.37 0.61
N PHE A 328 -6.83 2.12 -0.17
CA PHE A 328 -6.83 1.11 -1.24
C PHE A 328 -6.70 -0.32 -0.73
N SER A 329 -6.43 -0.52 0.56
CA SER A 329 -6.36 -1.84 1.20
C SER A 329 -7.74 -2.49 1.39
N ASN A 330 -8.82 -1.70 1.33
CA ASN A 330 -10.19 -2.15 1.57
C ASN A 330 -10.94 -2.68 0.32
N PRO A 331 -10.91 -2.01 -0.85
CA PRO A 331 -11.65 -2.47 -2.01
C PRO A 331 -11.05 -3.78 -2.54
N LYS A 332 -11.84 -4.85 -2.46
CA LYS A 332 -11.45 -6.18 -2.92
C LYS A 332 -12.65 -6.97 -3.42
N VAL A 333 -12.37 -7.90 -4.32
CA VAL A 333 -13.34 -8.86 -4.86
C VAL A 333 -12.87 -10.26 -4.52
N VAL A 334 -13.79 -11.10 -4.05
CA VAL A 334 -13.50 -12.49 -3.70
C VAL A 334 -14.23 -13.41 -4.67
N TYR A 335 -13.47 -14.32 -5.27
CA TYR A 335 -13.96 -15.40 -6.12
C TYR A 335 -13.88 -16.72 -5.36
N HIS A 336 -15.00 -17.43 -5.32
CA HIS A 336 -15.13 -18.79 -4.81
C HIS A 336 -15.15 -19.75 -5.99
N ILE A 337 -14.08 -20.53 -6.15
CA ILE A 337 -13.90 -21.48 -7.25
C ILE A 337 -14.00 -22.89 -6.69
N ILE A 338 -15.05 -23.61 -7.08
CA ILE A 338 -15.26 -25.02 -6.76
C ILE A 338 -14.80 -25.85 -7.95
N ALA A 339 -13.74 -26.62 -7.76
CA ALA A 339 -13.21 -27.55 -8.74
C ALA A 339 -13.73 -28.97 -8.46
N LYS A 340 -14.31 -29.60 -9.48
CA LYS A 340 -14.78 -30.98 -9.45
C LYS A 340 -13.82 -31.88 -10.19
N GLU A 341 -13.70 -33.13 -9.76
CA GLU A 341 -12.88 -34.09 -10.51
C GLU A 341 -13.52 -34.37 -11.89
N LEU A 342 -12.70 -34.76 -12.87
CA LEU A 342 -13.19 -34.93 -14.24
C LEU A 342 -14.24 -36.04 -14.32
N LYS A 343 -14.08 -37.09 -13.51
CA LYS A 343 -15.07 -38.17 -13.32
C LYS A 343 -16.42 -37.72 -12.75
N GLU A 344 -16.45 -36.62 -11.99
CA GLU A 344 -17.67 -36.08 -11.39
C GLU A 344 -18.47 -35.21 -12.38
N THR A 345 -17.81 -34.65 -13.40
CA THR A 345 -18.41 -33.68 -14.34
C THR A 345 -18.74 -34.25 -15.71
N LYS A 346 -18.00 -35.27 -16.17
CA LYS A 346 -18.19 -35.87 -17.49
C LYS A 346 -19.07 -37.10 -17.44
N LYS A 347 -19.87 -37.27 -18.49
CA LYS A 347 -20.76 -38.42 -18.66
C LYS A 347 -20.03 -39.55 -19.35
N PHE A 348 -19.97 -40.73 -18.73
CA PHE A 348 -19.31 -41.91 -19.30
C PHE A 348 -20.34 -42.95 -19.69
N ALA A 349 -20.17 -43.59 -20.85
CA ALA A 349 -20.87 -44.82 -21.20
C ALA A 349 -19.88 -46.00 -21.23
N ILE A 350 -20.39 -47.19 -20.98
CA ILE A 350 -19.60 -48.42 -20.91
C ILE A 350 -20.09 -49.39 -21.99
N GLU A 351 -19.18 -49.82 -22.84
CA GLU A 351 -19.43 -50.85 -23.85
C GLU A 351 -18.47 -52.02 -23.64
N VAL A 352 -19.03 -53.21 -23.45
CA VAL A 352 -18.26 -54.44 -23.25
C VAL A 352 -18.40 -55.32 -24.49
N LYS A 353 -17.28 -55.78 -25.06
CA LYS A 353 -17.24 -56.72 -26.18
C LYS A 353 -16.56 -58.02 -25.76
N THR A 354 -17.21 -59.15 -26.02
CA THR A 354 -16.64 -60.49 -25.86
C THR A 354 -17.40 -61.48 -26.73
N ASN A 355 -16.82 -62.66 -26.97
CA ASN A 355 -17.45 -63.74 -27.73
C ASN A 355 -18.57 -64.46 -26.95
N ASN A 356 -18.73 -64.16 -25.65
CA ASN A 356 -19.71 -64.78 -24.78
C ASN A 356 -20.73 -63.76 -24.21
N ASN A 357 -21.96 -63.78 -24.74
CA ASN A 357 -23.01 -62.83 -24.35
C ASN A 357 -23.32 -62.80 -22.85
N LYS A 358 -23.21 -63.92 -22.13
CA LYS A 358 -23.44 -63.95 -20.67
C LYS A 358 -22.38 -63.17 -19.89
N ILE A 359 -21.14 -63.18 -20.38
CA ILE A 359 -20.03 -62.43 -19.80
C ILE A 359 -20.20 -60.92 -20.05
N ILE A 360 -20.81 -60.51 -21.17
CA ILE A 360 -21.10 -59.10 -21.48
C ILE A 360 -21.96 -58.46 -20.38
N GLU A 361 -23.15 -59.02 -20.10
CA GLU A 361 -24.10 -58.43 -19.15
C GLU A 361 -23.55 -58.41 -17.72
N PHE A 362 -22.91 -59.50 -17.29
CA PHE A 362 -22.33 -59.58 -15.96
C PHE A 362 -21.15 -58.62 -15.79
N THR A 363 -20.23 -58.55 -16.75
CA THR A 363 -19.08 -57.63 -16.69
C THR A 363 -19.53 -56.17 -16.75
N LYS A 364 -20.47 -55.86 -17.65
CA LYS A 364 -21.01 -54.50 -17.80
C LYS A 364 -21.71 -54.03 -16.52
N SER A 365 -22.56 -54.87 -15.91
CA SER A 365 -23.24 -54.50 -14.67
C SER A 365 -22.26 -54.26 -13.51
N GLN A 366 -21.24 -55.12 -13.35
CA GLN A 366 -20.20 -54.97 -12.33
C GLN A 366 -19.35 -53.71 -12.54
N LEU A 367 -18.97 -53.39 -13.79
CA LEU A 367 -18.26 -52.16 -14.13
C LEU A 367 -19.09 -50.91 -13.82
N VAL A 368 -20.36 -50.89 -14.26
CA VAL A 368 -21.27 -49.76 -14.01
C VAL A 368 -21.40 -49.52 -12.50
N SER A 369 -21.66 -50.58 -11.72
CA SER A 369 -21.81 -50.45 -10.26
C SER A 369 -20.51 -49.99 -9.60
N SER A 370 -19.37 -50.56 -9.98
CA SER A 370 -18.08 -50.21 -9.38
C SER A 370 -17.66 -48.78 -9.71
N LEU A 371 -17.85 -48.32 -10.95
CA LEU A 371 -17.55 -46.95 -11.35
C LEU A 371 -18.51 -45.94 -10.70
N LYS A 372 -19.81 -46.26 -10.58
CA LYS A 372 -20.76 -45.42 -9.82
C LYS A 372 -20.36 -45.28 -8.35
N ASN A 373 -19.87 -46.35 -7.73
CA ASN A 373 -19.35 -46.30 -6.35
C ASN A 373 -18.08 -45.45 -6.21
N GLN A 374 -17.36 -45.20 -7.31
CA GLN A 374 -16.22 -44.28 -7.40
C GLN A 374 -16.63 -42.87 -7.91
N ASN A 375 -17.93 -42.54 -7.83
CA ASN A 375 -18.52 -41.25 -8.23
C ASN A 375 -18.45 -40.92 -9.74
N PHE A 376 -18.25 -41.91 -10.62
CA PHE A 376 -18.36 -41.68 -12.06
C PHE A 376 -19.83 -41.48 -12.48
N ASN A 377 -20.09 -40.47 -13.30
CA ASN A 377 -21.41 -40.24 -13.89
C ASN A 377 -21.65 -41.16 -15.09
N ILE A 378 -22.09 -42.40 -14.82
CA ILE A 378 -22.38 -43.40 -15.85
C ILE A 378 -23.78 -43.19 -16.45
N VAL A 379 -23.85 -42.99 -17.77
CA VAL A 379 -25.07 -42.76 -18.55
C VAL A 379 -25.18 -43.70 -19.75
N ASP A 380 -26.32 -43.65 -20.44
CA ASP A 380 -26.49 -44.35 -21.72
C ASP A 380 -25.62 -43.75 -22.83
N PHE A 381 -25.25 -44.59 -23.80
CA PHE A 381 -24.35 -44.27 -24.92
C PHE A 381 -24.66 -42.92 -25.61
N ASN A 382 -25.94 -42.65 -25.86
CA ASN A 382 -26.38 -41.46 -26.61
C ASN A 382 -26.17 -40.14 -25.84
N ASN A 383 -25.91 -40.22 -24.53
CA ASN A 383 -25.78 -39.06 -23.65
C ASN A 383 -24.36 -38.89 -23.11
N ALA A 384 -23.41 -39.71 -23.55
CA ALA A 384 -22.05 -39.76 -23.01
C ALA A 384 -21.10 -38.78 -23.70
N ASP A 385 -20.23 -38.16 -22.90
CA ASP A 385 -19.07 -37.40 -23.38
C ASP A 385 -17.91 -38.34 -23.74
N TYR A 386 -17.76 -39.43 -22.98
CA TYR A 386 -16.73 -40.44 -23.17
C TYR A 386 -17.31 -41.85 -23.20
N ILE A 387 -16.70 -42.74 -23.98
CA ILE A 387 -16.98 -44.17 -23.94
C ILE A 387 -15.77 -44.93 -23.43
N VAL A 388 -16.03 -45.79 -22.44
CA VAL A 388 -15.12 -46.84 -21.99
C VAL A 388 -15.46 -48.12 -22.76
N PHE A 389 -14.65 -48.43 -23.76
CA PHE A 389 -14.67 -49.70 -24.47
C PHE A 389 -13.84 -50.72 -23.71
N VAL A 390 -14.46 -51.86 -23.38
CA VAL A 390 -13.81 -52.96 -22.67
C VAL A 390 -13.96 -54.23 -23.50
N THR A 391 -12.86 -54.72 -24.06
CA THR A 391 -12.84 -56.01 -24.76
C THR A 391 -12.31 -57.07 -23.82
N VAL A 392 -13.09 -58.12 -23.61
CA VAL A 392 -12.77 -59.21 -22.69
C VAL A 392 -12.67 -60.52 -23.47
N ASP A 393 -11.58 -61.23 -23.28
CA ASP A 393 -11.39 -62.60 -23.77
C ASP A 393 -11.13 -63.51 -22.58
N THR A 394 -11.85 -64.62 -22.47
CA THR A 394 -11.72 -65.56 -21.37
C THR A 394 -11.60 -66.99 -21.89
N GLU A 395 -10.74 -67.76 -21.24
CA GLU A 395 -10.49 -69.15 -21.56
C GLU A 395 -10.48 -69.97 -20.27
N TYR A 396 -11.20 -71.10 -20.30
CA TYR A 396 -11.14 -72.08 -19.23
C TYR A 396 -9.89 -72.93 -19.40
N ILE A 397 -8.95 -72.86 -18.46
CA ILE A 397 -7.65 -73.57 -18.55
C ILE A 397 -7.80 -75.05 -18.15
N GLY A 398 -8.82 -75.36 -17.33
CA GLY A 398 -8.99 -76.69 -16.75
C GLY A 398 -8.67 -76.73 -15.26
N ASN A 399 -8.72 -77.94 -14.72
CA ASN A 399 -8.45 -78.27 -13.32
C ASN A 399 -7.46 -79.43 -13.16
N LYS A 400 -6.78 -79.84 -14.25
CA LYS A 400 -5.87 -80.98 -14.28
C LYS A 400 -4.60 -80.64 -15.03
N ILE A 401 -3.47 -81.08 -14.49
CA ILE A 401 -2.16 -81.03 -15.16
C ILE A 401 -1.61 -82.45 -15.26
N THR A 402 -1.10 -82.81 -16.44
CA THR A 402 -0.37 -84.06 -16.65
C THR A 402 1.10 -83.80 -16.34
N LEU A 403 1.63 -84.49 -15.35
CA LEU A 403 3.05 -84.43 -14.98
C LEU A 403 3.89 -85.26 -15.96
N PRO A 404 5.23 -85.04 -16.02
CA PRO A 404 6.11 -85.76 -16.94
C PRO A 404 6.12 -87.29 -16.78
N ASP A 405 5.74 -87.78 -15.60
CA ASP A 405 5.58 -89.21 -15.29
C ASP A 405 4.21 -89.77 -15.74
N GLY A 406 3.39 -88.97 -16.41
CA GLY A 406 2.05 -89.32 -16.86
C GLY A 406 0.97 -89.22 -15.78
N THR A 407 1.31 -88.88 -14.53
CA THR A 407 0.32 -88.75 -13.46
C THR A 407 -0.49 -87.45 -13.61
N GLN A 408 -1.80 -87.54 -13.42
CA GLN A 408 -2.67 -86.36 -13.40
C GLN A 408 -2.82 -85.84 -11.97
N LYS A 409 -2.51 -84.56 -11.75
CA LYS A 409 -2.85 -83.87 -10.51
C LYS A 409 -4.00 -82.89 -10.76
N SER A 410 -5.03 -82.98 -9.92
CA SER A 410 -6.10 -82.00 -9.89
C SER A 410 -5.67 -80.77 -9.09
N PHE A 411 -6.00 -79.59 -9.58
CA PHE A 411 -5.89 -78.32 -8.88
C PHE A 411 -7.24 -77.59 -8.91
N ALA A 412 -7.31 -76.40 -8.29
CA ALA A 412 -8.53 -75.59 -8.33
C ALA A 412 -8.95 -75.27 -9.77
N GLU A 413 -10.23 -74.99 -10.00
CA GLU A 413 -10.70 -74.59 -11.32
C GLU A 413 -10.06 -73.25 -11.71
N ILE A 414 -9.49 -73.15 -12.93
CA ILE A 414 -8.82 -71.92 -13.38
C ILE A 414 -9.45 -71.41 -14.68
N TYR A 415 -9.71 -70.11 -14.70
CA TYR A 415 -9.92 -69.33 -15.91
C TYR A 415 -8.76 -68.35 -16.13
N SER A 416 -8.33 -68.20 -17.37
CA SER A 416 -7.47 -67.10 -17.83
C SER A 416 -8.31 -66.07 -18.55
N GLY A 417 -7.94 -64.80 -18.43
CA GLY A 417 -8.56 -63.74 -19.20
C GLY A 417 -7.59 -62.64 -19.58
N ASN A 418 -7.91 -62.03 -20.71
CA ASN A 418 -7.26 -60.84 -21.22
C ASN A 418 -8.31 -59.73 -21.27
N ILE A 419 -7.88 -58.50 -20.98
CA ILE A 419 -8.74 -57.33 -21.10
C ILE A 419 -8.01 -56.21 -21.82
N PHE A 420 -8.71 -55.59 -22.74
CA PHE A 420 -8.29 -54.37 -23.41
C PHE A 420 -9.30 -53.28 -23.09
N VAL A 421 -8.81 -52.19 -22.50
CA VAL A 421 -9.61 -51.03 -22.12
C VAL A 421 -9.19 -49.86 -22.99
N GLU A 422 -10.17 -49.14 -23.54
CA GLU A 422 -9.96 -47.97 -24.40
C GLU A 422 -11.00 -46.90 -24.04
N ILE A 423 -10.57 -45.65 -23.87
CA ILE A 423 -11.45 -44.53 -23.53
C ILE A 423 -11.42 -43.55 -24.69
N LYS A 424 -12.60 -43.32 -25.29
CA LYS A 424 -12.78 -42.43 -26.45
C LYS A 424 -13.58 -41.20 -26.07
N ASP A 425 -13.14 -40.04 -26.56
CA ASP A 425 -13.95 -38.82 -26.55
C ASP A 425 -14.98 -38.91 -27.69
N MET A 426 -16.26 -38.78 -27.37
CA MET A 426 -17.36 -38.94 -28.34
C MET A 426 -17.44 -37.82 -29.38
N LYS A 427 -16.94 -36.63 -29.05
CA LYS A 427 -16.99 -35.47 -29.94
C LYS A 427 -15.87 -35.51 -30.97
N THR A 428 -14.66 -35.90 -30.55
CA THR A 428 -13.47 -35.95 -31.42
C THR A 428 -13.21 -37.33 -32.00
N GLN A 429 -13.84 -38.38 -31.47
CA GLN A 429 -13.60 -39.80 -31.79
C GLN A 429 -12.15 -40.24 -31.52
N SER A 430 -11.38 -39.44 -30.78
CA SER A 430 -9.98 -39.72 -30.46
C SER A 430 -9.86 -40.62 -29.24
N VAL A 431 -8.88 -41.52 -29.27
CA VAL A 431 -8.52 -42.37 -28.13
C VAL A 431 -7.71 -41.54 -27.15
N GLN A 432 -8.27 -41.33 -25.96
CA GLN A 432 -7.60 -40.59 -24.90
C GLN A 432 -6.63 -41.48 -24.14
N LEU A 433 -7.07 -42.71 -23.81
CA LEU A 433 -6.32 -43.67 -23.02
C LEU A 433 -6.62 -45.08 -23.50
N SER A 434 -5.62 -45.95 -23.51
CA SER A 434 -5.81 -47.38 -23.75
C SER A 434 -4.79 -48.22 -22.99
N LYS A 435 -5.18 -49.44 -22.61
CA LYS A 435 -4.30 -50.39 -21.92
C LYS A 435 -4.77 -51.82 -22.12
N SER A 436 -3.82 -52.74 -22.24
CA SER A 436 -4.07 -54.17 -22.29
C SER A 436 -3.48 -54.86 -21.06
N TYR A 437 -4.24 -55.79 -20.50
CA TYR A 437 -3.79 -56.70 -19.44
C TYR A 437 -3.97 -58.12 -19.93
N VAL A 438 -2.92 -58.92 -19.82
CA VAL A 438 -2.85 -60.29 -20.36
C VAL A 438 -2.61 -61.27 -19.23
N GLY A 439 -3.26 -62.43 -19.29
CA GLY A 439 -3.02 -63.55 -18.39
C GLY A 439 -3.54 -63.34 -16.96
N LEU A 440 -4.61 -62.56 -16.78
CA LEU A 440 -5.30 -62.46 -15.50
C LEU A 440 -5.94 -63.80 -15.18
N LYS A 441 -5.75 -64.30 -13.96
CA LYS A 441 -6.26 -65.60 -13.52
C LYS A 441 -7.31 -65.46 -12.43
N GLY A 442 -8.41 -66.19 -12.59
CA GLY A 442 -9.42 -66.44 -11.57
C GLY A 442 -9.40 -67.90 -11.15
N PHE A 443 -9.45 -68.13 -9.83
CA PHE A 443 -9.43 -69.47 -9.23
C PHE A 443 -10.75 -69.72 -8.51
N GLY A 444 -11.25 -70.95 -8.53
CA GLY A 444 -12.47 -71.32 -7.82
C GLY A 444 -12.54 -72.81 -7.48
N ARG A 445 -13.48 -73.20 -6.61
CA ARG A 445 -13.77 -74.61 -6.35
C ARG A 445 -14.61 -75.23 -7.45
N THR A 446 -15.35 -74.40 -8.19
CA THR A 446 -16.14 -74.78 -9.35
C THR A 446 -15.75 -73.94 -10.57
N LYS A 447 -16.03 -74.46 -11.77
CA LYS A 447 -15.80 -73.74 -13.04
C LYS A 447 -16.47 -72.36 -13.05
N LYS A 448 -17.71 -72.29 -12.55
CA LYS A 448 -18.50 -71.05 -12.44
C LYS A 448 -17.88 -70.05 -11.46
N GLU A 449 -17.44 -70.52 -10.30
CA GLU A 449 -16.76 -69.67 -9.30
C GLU A 449 -15.43 -69.12 -9.82
N ALA A 450 -14.66 -69.93 -10.56
CA ALA A 450 -13.41 -69.49 -11.19
C ALA A 450 -13.65 -68.41 -12.27
N GLU A 451 -14.72 -68.57 -13.06
CA GLU A 451 -15.17 -67.58 -14.06
C GLU A 451 -15.60 -66.26 -13.39
N GLU A 452 -16.44 -66.32 -12.35
CA GLU A 452 -16.88 -65.14 -11.59
C GLU A 452 -15.70 -64.41 -10.94
N ASN A 453 -14.75 -65.14 -10.34
CA ASN A 453 -13.56 -64.57 -9.73
C ASN A 453 -12.62 -63.93 -10.77
N LEU A 454 -12.50 -64.52 -11.97
CA LEU A 454 -11.76 -63.89 -13.07
C LEU A 454 -12.45 -62.58 -13.48
N ILE A 455 -13.76 -62.59 -13.70
CA ILE A 455 -14.50 -61.39 -14.12
C ILE A 455 -14.36 -60.28 -13.09
N LYS A 456 -14.51 -60.59 -11.79
CA LYS A 456 -14.29 -59.61 -10.72
C LYS A 456 -12.90 -58.98 -10.81
N LYS A 457 -11.86 -59.79 -11.02
CA LYS A 457 -10.49 -59.30 -11.16
C LYS A 457 -10.30 -58.42 -12.41
N LEU A 458 -10.93 -58.76 -13.52
CA LEU A 458 -10.93 -57.95 -14.75
C LEU A 458 -11.61 -56.59 -14.52
N VAL A 459 -12.76 -56.58 -13.82
CA VAL A 459 -13.50 -55.38 -13.43
C VAL A 459 -12.64 -54.50 -12.52
N ASP A 460 -12.09 -55.05 -11.44
CA ASP A 460 -11.25 -54.31 -10.48
C ASP A 460 -10.05 -53.66 -11.18
N THR A 461 -9.36 -54.41 -12.05
CA THR A 461 -8.22 -53.92 -12.83
C THR A 461 -8.61 -52.78 -13.78
N THR A 462 -9.80 -52.85 -14.37
CA THR A 462 -10.34 -51.83 -15.28
C THR A 462 -10.72 -50.57 -14.52
N VAL A 463 -11.40 -50.71 -13.38
CA VAL A 463 -11.79 -49.58 -12.52
C VAL A 463 -10.56 -48.87 -11.97
N GLU A 464 -9.54 -49.63 -11.52
CA GLU A 464 -8.27 -49.05 -11.06
C GLU A 464 -7.57 -48.28 -12.17
N PHE A 465 -7.54 -48.81 -13.40
CA PHE A 465 -6.99 -48.11 -14.55
C PHE A 465 -7.75 -46.80 -14.85
N ILE A 466 -9.08 -46.84 -14.88
CA ILE A 466 -9.89 -45.64 -15.15
C ILE A 466 -9.70 -44.60 -14.04
N ASN A 467 -9.79 -45.00 -12.78
CA ASN A 467 -9.72 -44.11 -11.62
C ASN A 467 -8.32 -43.52 -11.37
N SER A 468 -7.25 -44.17 -11.84
CA SER A 468 -5.89 -43.60 -11.77
C SER A 468 -5.62 -42.54 -12.84
N ASN A 469 -6.50 -42.41 -13.83
CA ASN A 469 -6.33 -41.49 -14.95
C ASN A 469 -7.45 -40.42 -15.06
N PHE A 470 -8.46 -40.45 -14.17
CA PHE A 470 -9.60 -39.52 -14.09
C PHE A 470 -10.03 -39.25 -12.65
#